data_AF-A0A4Y2PP90-F1
#
_entry.id   AF-A0A4Y2PP90-F1
#
_cell.length_a   1.000
_cell.length_b   1.000
_cell.length_c   1.000
_cell.angle_alpha   90.00
_cell.angle_beta   90.00
_cell.angle_gamma   90.00
#
_symmetry.space_group_name_H-M   'P 1'
#
loop_
_entity.id
_entity.type
_entity.pdbx_description
1 polymer ?
#
loop_
_entity_poly.entity_id
_entity_poly.type
_entity_poly.pdbx_seq_one_letter_code
_entity_poly.pdbx_strand_id
1 'polypeptide(L)'
;MPVQNTPFEEIFKSGFWKGMEQFTNGTLQTDDGTTFRIHRVVLSPRSEYFRALFSFNFNEKAFVIPNINSKMLESLLVHMYTGTITLDGKKCV
;
A
#
# COMPACT_ATOMS: atom_id res chain seq x y z
N MET A 1 -9.57 17.20 5.22
CA MET A 1 -8.54 18.02 4.55
C MET A 1 -8.15 17.30 3.26
N PRO A 2 -7.93 17.97 2.11
CA PRO A 2 -7.62 17.28 0.88
C PRO A 2 -6.13 16.88 0.89
N VAL A 3 -5.84 15.60 1.09
CA VAL A 3 -4.53 14.99 0.81
C VAL A 3 -4.35 15.04 -0.71
N GLN A 4 -3.73 16.10 -1.22
CA GLN A 4 -3.37 16.25 -2.62
C GLN A 4 -1.96 15.70 -2.81
N ASN A 5 -1.82 14.65 -3.63
CA ASN A 5 -0.55 14.09 -4.13
C ASN A 5 0.51 13.77 -3.07
N THR A 6 0.10 13.40 -1.86
CA THR A 6 1.04 13.01 -0.81
C THR A 6 1.65 11.65 -1.15
N PRO A 7 2.99 11.54 -1.22
CA PRO A 7 3.68 10.27 -1.42
C PRO A 7 3.25 9.24 -0.38
N PHE A 8 3.20 7.96 -0.76
CA PHE A 8 2.76 6.91 0.15
C PHE A 8 3.63 6.85 1.41
N GLU A 9 4.93 7.08 1.27
CA GLU A 9 5.88 7.10 2.39
C GLU A 9 5.54 8.15 3.46
N GLU A 10 5.01 9.30 3.07
CA GLU A 10 4.55 10.31 4.02
C GLU A 10 3.29 9.87 4.75
N ILE A 11 2.34 9.24 4.05
CA ILE A 11 1.13 8.68 4.66
C ILE A 11 1.51 7.57 5.65
N PHE A 12 2.40 6.66 5.25
CA PHE A 12 2.89 5.57 6.07
C PHE A 12 3.57 6.07 7.36
N LYS A 13 4.33 7.18 7.30
CA LYS A 13 5.05 7.77 8.42
C LYS A 13 4.27 8.83 9.20
N SER A 14 3.00 9.07 8.89
CA SER A 14 2.21 10.14 9.51
C SER A 14 1.06 9.62 10.38
N GLY A 15 0.61 10.50 11.29
CA GLY A 15 -0.58 10.31 12.11
C GLY A 15 -0.67 8.95 12.78
N PHE A 16 -1.83 8.30 12.61
CA PHE A 16 -2.12 6.97 13.13
C PHE A 16 -1.14 5.89 12.64
N TRP A 17 -0.72 5.97 11.36
CA TRP A 17 0.13 4.94 10.73
C TRP A 17 1.55 4.94 11.29
N LYS A 18 2.09 6.11 11.66
CA LYS A 18 3.41 6.21 12.33
C LYS A 18 3.49 5.35 13.59
N GLY A 19 2.43 5.36 14.40
CA GLY A 19 2.35 4.55 15.62
C GLY A 19 2.29 3.04 15.36
N MET A 20 1.98 2.65 14.12
CA MET A 20 1.90 1.25 13.70
C MET A 20 3.16 0.73 13.00
N GLU A 21 4.22 1.54 12.87
CA GLU A 21 5.44 1.17 12.17
C GLU A 21 6.04 -0.15 12.68
N GLN A 22 6.00 -0.40 14.00
CA GLN A 22 6.46 -1.66 14.61
C GLN A 22 5.69 -2.90 14.14
N PHE A 23 4.51 -2.72 13.55
CA PHE A 23 3.66 -3.77 12.98
C PHE A 23 3.79 -3.86 11.46
N THR A 24 4.77 -3.19 10.86
CA THR A 24 5.14 -3.44 9.46
C THR A 24 5.46 -4.92 9.30
N ASN A 25 4.72 -5.59 8.43
CA ASN A 25 4.71 -7.06 8.33
C ASN A 25 4.89 -7.52 6.88
N GLY A 26 5.09 -6.60 5.93
CA GLY A 26 5.48 -6.95 4.57
C GLY A 26 6.13 -5.80 3.82
N THR A 27 6.80 -6.17 2.73
CA THR A 27 7.33 -5.29 1.69
C THR A 27 6.77 -5.75 0.36
N LEU A 28 6.21 -4.84 -0.42
CA LEU A 28 5.85 -5.09 -1.81
C LEU A 28 6.96 -4.55 -2.71
N GLN A 29 7.32 -5.29 -3.74
CA GLN A 29 8.29 -4.89 -4.74
C GLN A 29 7.65 -4.93 -6.13
N THR A 30 7.87 -3.90 -6.93
CA THR A 30 7.46 -3.85 -8.34
C THR A 30 8.55 -4.44 -9.26
N ASP A 31 8.21 -4.70 -10.52
CA ASP A 31 9.15 -5.27 -11.50
C ASP A 31 10.37 -4.37 -11.76
N ASP A 32 10.23 -3.05 -11.55
CA ASP A 32 11.33 -2.07 -11.65
C ASP A 32 12.23 -2.02 -10.40
N GLY A 33 11.97 -2.88 -9.40
CA GLY A 33 12.76 -3.01 -8.17
C GLY A 33 12.38 -2.02 -7.06
N THR A 34 11.41 -1.12 -7.28
CA THR A 34 10.94 -0.22 -6.23
C THR A 34 10.22 -0.99 -5.13
N THR A 35 10.43 -0.62 -3.88
CA THR A 35 9.85 -1.32 -2.72
C THR A 35 9.00 -0.40 -1.85
N PHE A 36 7.95 -0.96 -1.27
CA PHE A 36 7.02 -0.27 -0.38
C PHE A 36 6.79 -1.08 0.90
N ARG A 37 6.99 -0.46 2.06
CA ARG A 37 6.66 -1.08 3.36
C ARG A 37 5.16 -1.04 3.60
N ILE A 38 4.57 -2.16 4.05
CA ILE A 38 3.13 -2.27 4.24
C ILE A 38 2.73 -2.94 5.56
N HIS A 39 1.50 -2.65 5.96
CA HIS A 39 0.76 -3.36 7.00
C HIS A 39 -0.27 -4.28 6.34
N ARG A 40 -0.04 -5.60 6.34
CA ARG A 40 -0.96 -6.66 5.90
C ARG A 40 -2.35 -6.49 6.48
N VAL A 41 -2.45 -6.12 7.77
CA VAL A 41 -3.73 -5.88 8.44
C VAL A 41 -4.54 -4.73 7.80
N VAL A 42 -3.90 -3.82 7.08
CA VAL A 42 -4.55 -2.74 6.33
C VAL A 42 -4.99 -3.21 4.95
N LEU A 43 -4.14 -3.97 4.25
CA LEU A 43 -4.35 -4.44 2.88
C LEU A 43 -5.33 -5.62 2.79
N SER A 44 -5.21 -6.63 3.66
CA SER A 44 -6.07 -7.84 3.67
C SER A 44 -7.57 -7.54 3.70
N PRO A 45 -8.10 -6.66 4.57
CA PRO A 45 -9.53 -6.38 4.57
C PRO A 45 -10.00 -5.56 3.36
N ARG A 46 -9.08 -4.90 2.64
CA ARG A 46 -9.40 -4.01 1.51
C ARG A 46 -9.18 -4.64 0.14
N SER A 47 -8.60 -5.84 0.09
CA SER A 47 -8.32 -6.54 -1.16
C SER A 47 -8.28 -8.05 -0.93
N GLU A 48 -9.14 -8.77 -1.62
CA GLU A 48 -9.15 -10.25 -1.57
C GLU A 48 -7.85 -10.85 -2.10
N TYR A 49 -7.24 -10.18 -3.09
CA TYR A 49 -5.92 -10.56 -3.61
C TYR A 49 -4.86 -10.53 -2.51
N PHE A 50 -4.71 -9.40 -1.80
CA PHE A 50 -3.74 -9.29 -0.72
C PHE A 50 -4.08 -10.22 0.46
N ARG A 51 -5.37 -10.40 0.75
CA ARG A 51 -5.82 -11.37 1.76
C ARG A 51 -5.36 -12.78 1.42
N ALA A 52 -5.58 -13.23 0.18
CA ALA A 52 -5.12 -14.54 -0.28
C ALA A 52 -3.60 -14.64 -0.24
N LEU A 53 -2.90 -13.66 -0.84
CA LEU A 53 -1.43 -13.60 -0.88
C LEU A 53 -0.80 -13.78 0.50
N PHE A 54 -1.27 -13.02 1.50
CA PHE A 54 -0.71 -13.10 2.84
C PHE A 54 -1.13 -14.33 3.64
N SER A 55 -2.27 -14.95 3.28
CA SER A 55 -2.74 -16.17 3.95
C SER A 55 -1.96 -17.40 3.48
N PHE A 56 -1.62 -17.48 2.19
CA PHE A 56 -0.81 -18.57 1.64
C PHE A 56 0.68 -18.41 1.96
N ASN A 57 1.16 -17.17 2.14
CA ASN A 57 2.58 -16.87 2.37
C ASN A 57 2.80 -16.20 3.75
N PHE A 58 2.32 -16.84 4.82
CA PHE A 58 2.31 -16.24 6.17
C PHE A 58 3.71 -15.91 6.73
N ASN A 59 4.74 -16.69 6.38
CA ASN A 59 6.13 -16.50 6.86
C ASN A 59 7.00 -15.59 5.99
N GLU A 60 6.64 -15.40 4.72
CA GLU A 60 7.40 -14.53 3.82
C GLU A 60 7.29 -13.08 4.29
N LYS A 61 8.19 -12.18 3.90
CA LYS A 61 8.09 -10.75 4.24
C LYS A 61 8.23 -9.83 3.05
N ALA A 62 8.61 -10.34 1.89
CA ALA A 62 8.76 -9.58 0.66
C ALA A 62 7.98 -10.28 -0.45
N PHE A 63 7.19 -9.50 -1.19
CA PHE A 63 6.34 -10.00 -2.26
C PHE A 63 6.57 -9.18 -3.52
N VAL A 64 6.85 -9.85 -4.63
CA VAL A 64 6.92 -9.19 -5.93
C VAL A 64 5.50 -9.11 -6.49
N ILE A 65 5.05 -7.92 -6.84
CA ILE A 65 3.77 -7.70 -7.52
C ILE A 65 4.07 -7.52 -9.01
N PRO A 66 3.78 -8.53 -9.84
CA PRO A 66 4.13 -8.48 -11.25
C PRO A 66 3.14 -7.60 -12.03
N ASN A 67 3.61 -7.07 -13.16
CA ASN A 67 2.86 -6.28 -14.14
C ASN A 67 2.25 -4.99 -13.56
N ILE A 68 2.85 -4.42 -12.53
CA ILE A 68 2.46 -3.12 -11.98
C ILE A 68 3.67 -2.21 -11.87
N ASN A 69 3.54 -0.99 -12.39
CA ASN A 69 4.58 0.02 -12.20
C ASN A 69 4.48 0.66 -10.81
N SER A 70 5.59 1.24 -10.35
CA SER A 70 5.71 1.86 -9.03
C SER A 70 4.65 2.91 -8.74
N LYS A 71 4.35 3.78 -9.71
CA LYS A 71 3.37 4.87 -9.53
C LYS A 71 1.95 4.34 -9.35
N MET A 72 1.60 3.28 -10.07
CA MET A 72 0.30 2.62 -9.97
C MET A 72 0.16 1.89 -8.64
N LEU A 73 1.19 1.14 -8.22
CA LEU A 73 1.18 0.48 -6.91
C LEU A 73 1.12 1.50 -5.77
N GLU A 74 1.90 2.58 -5.84
CA GLU A 74 1.85 3.67 -4.86
C GLU A 74 0.44 4.25 -4.76
N SER A 75 -0.21 4.55 -5.89
CA SER A 75 -1.57 5.08 -5.92
C SER A 75 -2.59 4.14 -5.28
N LEU A 76 -2.46 2.82 -5.51
CA LEU A 76 -3.28 1.80 -4.84
C LEU A 76 -3.04 1.78 -3.33
N LEU A 77 -1.78 1.87 -2.90
CA LEU A 77 -1.42 1.89 -1.47
C LEU A 77 -1.96 3.14 -0.79
N VAL A 78 -1.84 4.32 -1.40
CA VAL A 78 -2.47 5.56 -0.91
C VAL A 78 -3.98 5.32 -0.71
N HIS A 79 -4.66 4.81 -1.73
CA HIS A 79 -6.09 4.51 -1.64
C HIS A 79 -6.43 3.52 -0.52
N MET A 80 -5.64 2.46 -0.33
CA MET A 80 -5.88 1.50 0.75
C MET A 80 -5.68 2.09 2.15
N TYR A 81 -4.82 3.09 2.32
CA TYR A 81 -4.58 3.71 3.62
C TYR A 81 -5.51 4.88 3.92
N THR A 82 -5.95 5.62 2.90
CA THR A 82 -6.78 6.83 3.09
C THR A 82 -8.23 6.66 2.66
N GLY A 83 -8.54 5.61 1.88
CA GLY A 83 -9.83 5.43 1.23
C GLY A 83 -10.04 6.32 -0.01
N THR A 84 -9.03 7.07 -0.46
CA THR A 84 -9.19 8.06 -1.56
C THR A 84 -8.22 7.78 -2.69
N ILE A 85 -8.69 7.80 -3.94
CA ILE A 85 -7.83 7.70 -5.13
C ILE A 85 -8.01 8.94 -6.01
N THR A 86 -6.89 9.43 -6.57
CA THR A 86 -6.91 10.53 -7.55
C THR A 86 -6.44 9.98 -8.89
N LEU A 87 -7.34 9.96 -9.87
CA LEU A 87 -7.05 9.53 -11.23
C LEU A 87 -7.22 10.74 -12.15
N ASP A 88 -6.16 11.19 -12.80
CA ASP A 88 -6.16 12.23 -13.84
C ASP A 88 -7.16 13.39 -13.57
N GLY A 89 -6.96 14.09 -12.45
CA GLY A 89 -7.76 15.26 -12.07
C GLY A 89 -9.20 14.98 -11.59
N LYS A 90 -9.67 13.73 -11.58
CA LYS A 90 -10.97 13.34 -11.04
C LYS A 90 -10.81 12.57 -9.74
N LYS A 91 -11.45 13.07 -8.68
CA LYS A 91 -11.56 12.37 -7.39
C LYS A 91 -12.64 11.29 -7.53
N CYS A 92 -12.26 10.04 -7.32
CA CYS A 92 -13.22 8.95 -7.16
C CYS A 92 -13.32 8.66 -5.66
N VAL A 93 -14.55 8.75 -5.14
CA VAL A 93 -14.93 8.42 -3.75
C VAL A 93 -15.68 7.11 -3.77
#